data_AF-A0A1A3I583-F1
#
_entry.id   AF-A0A1A3I583-F1
#
_cell.length_a   1.000
_cell.length_b   1.000
_cell.length_c   1.000
_cell.angle_alpha   90.00
_cell.angle_beta   90.00
_cell.angle_gamma   90.00
#
_symmetry.space_group_name_H-M   'P 1'
#
loop_
_entity.id
_entity.type
_entity.pdbx_description
1 polymer ?
#
loop_
_entity_poly.entity_id
_entity_poly.type
_entity_poly.pdbx_seq_one_letter_code
_entity_poly.pdbx_strand_id
1 'polypeptide(L)'
;MDGKTDEAFEALLRYMRDSRGFDFTGYKRASLMRRVRHRMDRAGYTTFEEYLDLLQASSDEFSALFNTILINVTAFFRDAEAWEFVSTNVIPQMLAERGPTAPIRVWSAGCASGQEAYTLAMLLADALGADAFRQRVKIYATDIDEEALAAARGASYDGKAVESVPAEMLTRYFEQVNGRYFFRKDLRRAVIFGRNDLVKDAPISRVDLLVCRNTLMYLNAETQQNVLGRLHFALAPQGTLFLGHAEMLLSHGDRFIPLSLKNRIFRKTLGTHRDRERYDPAAPFYDRQGEVSGLTTVRDLAFRASPVAQIVVTGEDTVAMINQQAESLFGLSARDIGRLLRDLEVSYRPVELRAYVEQAKVERRSARVQDVKWQRAGAETVWFEIHINPLVDAENGLLGVSIAFFDVTATRALLDKVVQTNRQLETAYEELQSTNEELETTNEELQSTVEELETTNEELQSTNEELETMNEELQSTNDELHNINDTLRERSLELVESKNFLDGLINSVQLGMVVVDREMRVLVWNRGCEELWGLRADETTGEPLPQLDIALPMDTMRPMIGNAFVESDGAKEAVIETVNRRGRHTRVRITCTAFRLRDSSVGGALLLMEATS
;
A
#
# COMPACT_ATOMS: atom_id res chain seq x y z
N MET A 1 -17.85 9.24 -16.33
CA MET A 1 -17.05 9.87 -17.41
C MET A 1 -16.81 8.83 -18.48
N ASP A 2 -17.01 9.20 -19.74
CA ASP A 2 -16.93 8.31 -20.90
C ASP A 2 -15.57 7.62 -21.05
N GLY A 3 -15.63 6.31 -21.30
CA GLY A 3 -14.48 5.42 -21.48
C GLY A 3 -13.71 5.66 -22.77
N LYS A 4 -12.87 6.70 -22.80
CA LYS A 4 -11.72 6.71 -23.71
C LYS A 4 -10.63 5.83 -23.12
N THR A 5 -10.41 4.69 -23.76
CA THR A 5 -9.26 3.82 -23.51
C THR A 5 -7.98 4.62 -23.77
N ASP A 6 -7.14 4.76 -22.75
CA ASP A 6 -5.85 5.42 -22.87
C ASP A 6 -4.91 4.53 -23.72
N GLU A 7 -4.63 4.94 -24.96
CA GLU A 7 -3.85 4.13 -25.91
C GLU A 7 -2.42 3.86 -25.41
N ALA A 8 -1.83 4.79 -24.66
CA ALA A 8 -0.49 4.65 -24.10
C ALA A 8 -0.48 3.61 -22.99
N PHE A 9 -1.51 3.61 -22.14
CA PHE A 9 -1.72 2.57 -21.14
C PHE A 9 -1.92 1.18 -21.78
N GLU A 10 -2.70 1.06 -22.85
CA GLU A 10 -2.87 -0.22 -23.57
C GLU A 10 -1.58 -0.68 -24.28
N ALA A 11 -0.72 0.24 -24.72
CA ALA A 11 0.61 -0.10 -25.24
C ALA A 11 1.50 -0.70 -24.15
N LEU A 12 1.50 -0.12 -22.94
CA LEU A 12 2.21 -0.66 -21.79
C LEU A 12 1.74 -2.07 -21.43
N LEU A 13 0.42 -2.30 -21.37
CA LEU A 13 -0.11 -3.63 -21.04
C LEU A 13 0.19 -4.68 -22.11
N ARG A 14 0.19 -4.30 -23.40
CA ARG A 14 0.66 -5.18 -24.48
C ARG A 14 2.12 -5.56 -24.32
N TYR A 15 2.99 -4.59 -24.01
CA TYR A 15 4.41 -4.87 -23.75
C TYR A 15 4.60 -5.82 -22.56
N MET A 16 3.87 -5.61 -21.47
CA MET A 16 3.93 -6.51 -20.30
C MET A 16 3.49 -7.94 -20.64
N ARG A 17 2.41 -8.07 -21.44
CA ARG A 17 1.92 -9.36 -21.92
C ARG A 17 2.95 -10.06 -22.79
N ASP A 18 3.55 -9.36 -23.73
CA ASP A 18 4.50 -9.94 -24.68
C ASP A 18 5.82 -10.32 -23.98
N SER A 19 6.20 -9.60 -22.90
CA SER A 19 7.45 -9.83 -22.16
C SER A 19 7.40 -10.97 -21.13
N ARG A 20 6.30 -11.11 -20.35
CA ARG A 20 6.15 -12.18 -19.32
C ARG A 20 5.07 -13.21 -19.64
N GLY A 21 4.38 -13.07 -20.77
CA GLY A 21 3.29 -13.97 -21.18
C GLY A 21 1.98 -13.76 -20.41
N PHE A 22 1.90 -12.75 -19.55
CA PHE A 22 0.74 -12.54 -18.69
C PHE A 22 -0.26 -11.56 -19.28
N ASP A 23 -1.50 -12.01 -19.44
CA ASP A 23 -2.51 -11.22 -20.13
C ASP A 23 -3.44 -10.49 -19.17
N PHE A 24 -3.23 -9.18 -19.06
CA PHE A 24 -4.05 -8.29 -18.26
C PHE A 24 -5.39 -7.91 -18.91
N THR A 25 -5.71 -8.41 -20.11
CA THR A 25 -7.00 -8.13 -20.77
C THR A 25 -8.19 -8.54 -19.88
N GLY A 26 -8.02 -9.61 -19.10
CA GLY A 26 -9.03 -10.11 -18.17
C GLY A 26 -9.16 -9.33 -16.87
N TYR A 27 -8.35 -8.30 -16.62
CA TYR A 27 -8.34 -7.56 -15.35
C TYR A 27 -9.19 -6.28 -15.39
N LYS A 28 -9.64 -5.83 -14.22
CA LYS A 28 -10.35 -4.55 -14.07
C LYS A 28 -9.41 -3.37 -14.40
N ARG A 29 -9.73 -2.63 -15.48
CA ARG A 29 -8.87 -1.55 -16.03
C ARG A 29 -8.60 -0.42 -15.03
N ALA A 30 -9.62 0.04 -14.29
CA ALA A 30 -9.46 1.12 -13.32
C ALA A 30 -8.45 0.77 -12.21
N SER A 31 -8.53 -0.45 -11.66
CA SER A 31 -7.63 -0.92 -10.60
C SER A 31 -6.18 -1.06 -11.10
N LEU A 32 -6.00 -1.64 -12.30
CA LEU A 32 -4.70 -1.72 -12.95
C LEU A 32 -4.08 -0.34 -13.18
N MET A 33 -4.86 0.60 -13.74
CA MET A 33 -4.37 1.93 -14.05
C MET A 33 -3.92 2.68 -12.79
N ARG A 34 -4.66 2.58 -11.68
CA ARG A 34 -4.27 3.14 -10.38
C ARG A 34 -2.92 2.61 -9.91
N ARG A 35 -2.71 1.29 -9.97
CA ARG A 35 -1.46 0.64 -9.51
C ARG A 35 -0.26 1.00 -10.37
N VAL A 36 -0.45 1.05 -11.69
CA VAL A 36 0.60 1.47 -12.62
C VAL A 36 0.98 2.91 -12.34
N ARG A 37 0.01 3.82 -12.18
CA ARG A 37 0.27 5.23 -11.84
C ARG A 37 1.00 5.38 -10.50
N HIS A 38 0.55 4.68 -9.46
CA HIS A 38 1.24 4.70 -8.17
C HIS A 38 2.71 4.23 -8.26
N ARG A 39 3.01 3.22 -9.09
CA ARG A 39 4.41 2.81 -9.34
C ARG A 39 5.17 3.87 -10.14
N MET A 40 4.55 4.46 -11.16
CA MET A 40 5.12 5.54 -11.95
C MET A 40 5.51 6.74 -11.09
N ASP A 41 4.62 7.16 -10.18
CA ASP A 41 4.85 8.28 -9.27
C ASP A 41 6.08 8.01 -8.39
N ARG A 42 6.21 6.79 -7.85
CA ARG A 42 7.39 6.36 -7.08
C ARG A 42 8.67 6.26 -7.91
N ALA A 43 8.56 5.96 -9.20
CA ALA A 43 9.68 5.95 -10.13
C ALA A 43 10.01 7.35 -10.68
N GLY A 44 9.16 8.36 -10.42
CA GLY A 44 9.33 9.75 -10.86
C GLY A 44 8.83 10.04 -12.28
N TYR A 45 7.87 9.27 -12.81
CA TYR A 45 7.34 9.42 -14.18
C TYR A 45 5.87 9.84 -14.18
N THR A 46 5.50 10.70 -15.12
CA THR A 46 4.13 11.25 -15.20
C THR A 46 3.33 10.75 -16.41
N THR A 47 4.01 10.23 -17.44
CA THR A 47 3.39 9.72 -18.68
C THR A 47 3.65 8.23 -18.88
N PHE A 48 2.69 7.51 -19.48
CA PHE A 48 2.82 6.07 -19.71
C PHE A 48 3.89 5.76 -20.77
N GLU A 49 4.12 6.66 -21.71
CA GLU A 49 5.13 6.55 -22.76
C GLU A 49 6.55 6.58 -22.19
N GLU A 50 6.88 7.58 -21.38
CA GLU A 50 8.19 7.69 -20.74
C GLU A 50 8.45 6.50 -19.81
N TYR A 51 7.41 6.05 -19.09
CA TYR A 51 7.52 4.90 -18.23
C TYR A 51 7.69 3.59 -19.01
N LEU A 52 7.03 3.44 -20.16
CA LEU A 52 7.23 2.29 -21.05
C LEU A 52 8.66 2.22 -21.58
N ASP A 53 9.27 3.34 -21.93
CA ASP A 53 10.68 3.39 -22.34
C ASP A 53 11.61 2.90 -21.22
N LEU A 54 11.34 3.29 -19.96
CA LEU A 54 12.07 2.77 -18.81
C LEU A 54 11.89 1.25 -18.63
N LEU A 55 10.66 0.74 -18.75
CA LEU A 55 10.37 -0.70 -18.61
C LEU A 55 11.03 -1.54 -19.71
N GLN A 56 11.31 -0.95 -20.88
CA GLN A 56 12.08 -1.58 -21.96
C GLN A 56 13.58 -1.58 -21.67
N ALA A 57 14.09 -0.56 -20.98
CA ALA A 57 15.49 -0.42 -20.62
C ALA A 57 15.89 -1.16 -19.32
N SER A 58 14.95 -1.37 -18.39
CA SER A 58 15.23 -1.90 -17.05
C SER A 58 14.36 -3.12 -16.70
N SER A 59 14.99 -4.30 -16.63
CA SER A 59 14.34 -5.53 -16.17
C SER A 59 13.93 -5.50 -14.70
N ASP A 60 14.64 -4.71 -13.90
CA ASP A 60 14.39 -4.58 -12.45
C ASP A 60 13.13 -3.74 -12.22
N GLU A 61 12.99 -2.63 -12.93
CA GLU A 61 11.77 -1.81 -12.86
C GLU A 61 10.56 -2.56 -13.43
N PHE A 62 10.75 -3.31 -14.52
CA PHE A 62 9.72 -4.20 -15.02
C PHE A 62 9.21 -5.15 -13.94
N SER A 63 10.13 -5.78 -13.20
CA SER A 63 9.79 -6.73 -12.15
C SER A 63 9.10 -6.04 -10.98
N ALA A 64 9.54 -4.83 -10.60
CA ALA A 64 8.91 -4.05 -9.54
C ALA A 64 7.49 -3.58 -9.90
N LEU A 65 7.25 -3.16 -11.15
CA LEU A 65 5.90 -2.85 -11.63
C LEU A 65 5.01 -4.09 -11.61
N PHE A 66 5.53 -5.21 -12.13
CA PHE A 66 4.81 -6.47 -12.17
C PHE A 66 4.37 -6.90 -10.75
N ASN A 67 5.27 -6.81 -9.78
CA ASN A 67 5.00 -7.08 -8.36
C ASN A 67 4.08 -6.04 -7.69
N THR A 68 4.00 -4.82 -8.22
CA THR A 68 3.07 -3.80 -7.71
C THR A 68 1.64 -4.05 -8.21
N ILE A 69 1.52 -4.57 -9.43
CA ILE A 69 0.23 -4.93 -10.03
C ILE A 69 -0.32 -6.21 -9.40
N LEU A 70 0.55 -7.22 -9.20
CA LEU A 70 0.20 -8.45 -8.49
C LEU A 70 0.26 -8.20 -6.99
N ILE A 71 -0.87 -7.96 -6.33
CA ILE A 71 -0.88 -7.86 -4.87
C ILE A 71 -0.56 -9.24 -4.28
N ASN A 72 0.68 -9.42 -3.84
CA ASN A 72 1.15 -10.67 -3.25
C ASN A 72 1.03 -10.71 -1.72
N VAL A 73 0.21 -9.83 -1.13
CA VAL A 73 0.02 -9.79 0.32
C VAL A 73 -0.80 -11.00 0.77
N THR A 74 -0.11 -11.90 1.47
CA THR A 74 -0.68 -13.14 2.03
C THR A 74 -0.18 -13.34 3.45
N ALA A 75 -0.98 -14.05 4.25
CA ALA A 75 -0.69 -14.33 5.65
C ALA A 75 -1.17 -15.74 6.00
N PHE A 76 -0.52 -16.38 6.98
CA PHE A 76 -1.02 -17.64 7.51
C PHE A 76 -2.40 -17.43 8.14
N PHE A 77 -3.30 -18.40 7.97
CA PHE A 77 -4.66 -18.33 8.52
C PHE A 77 -5.42 -17.03 8.19
N ARG A 78 -5.13 -16.38 7.04
CA ARG A 78 -5.88 -15.20 6.59
C ARG A 78 -7.38 -15.51 6.57
N ASP A 79 -8.19 -14.69 7.24
CA ASP A 79 -9.60 -14.94 7.57
C ASP A 79 -9.77 -16.21 8.45
N ALA A 80 -9.25 -16.17 9.68
CA ALA A 80 -9.15 -17.33 10.58
C ALA A 80 -10.49 -18.08 10.78
N GLU A 81 -11.62 -17.36 10.84
CA GLU A 81 -12.94 -17.97 10.97
C GLU A 81 -13.28 -18.94 9.82
N ALA A 82 -12.86 -18.62 8.59
CA ALA A 82 -13.07 -19.50 7.45
C ALA A 82 -12.21 -20.76 7.54
N TRP A 83 -10.96 -20.64 8.01
CA TRP A 83 -10.08 -21.79 8.26
C TRP A 83 -10.57 -22.68 9.39
N GLU A 84 -11.21 -22.12 10.41
CA GLU A 84 -11.85 -22.89 11.48
C GLU A 84 -12.95 -23.79 10.90
N PHE A 85 -13.80 -23.26 10.01
CA PHE A 85 -14.82 -24.07 9.32
C PHE A 85 -14.19 -25.13 8.39
N VAL A 86 -13.08 -24.80 7.71
CA VAL A 86 -12.35 -25.79 6.91
C VAL A 86 -11.83 -26.93 7.80
N SER A 87 -11.26 -26.61 8.95
CA SER A 87 -10.71 -27.56 9.92
C SER A 87 -11.79 -28.45 10.55
N THR A 88 -12.92 -27.86 10.95
CA THR A 88 -13.95 -28.56 11.74
C THR A 88 -15.03 -29.24 10.89
N ASN A 89 -15.29 -28.76 9.68
CA ASN A 89 -16.34 -29.31 8.80
C ASN A 89 -15.77 -29.92 7.51
N VAL A 90 -14.98 -29.16 6.74
CA VAL A 90 -14.60 -29.54 5.38
C VAL A 90 -13.61 -30.71 5.37
N ILE A 91 -12.52 -30.60 6.14
CA ILE A 91 -11.47 -31.64 6.19
C ILE A 91 -12.05 -32.96 6.74
N PRO A 92 -12.75 -32.98 7.90
CA PRO A 92 -13.30 -34.23 8.43
C PRO A 92 -14.27 -34.91 7.45
N GLN A 93 -15.14 -34.14 6.80
CA GLN A 93 -16.07 -34.66 5.80
C GLN A 93 -15.34 -35.25 4.58
N MET A 94 -14.37 -34.51 4.03
CA MET A 94 -13.55 -34.98 2.90
C MET A 94 -12.80 -36.28 3.23
N LEU A 95 -12.25 -36.38 4.44
CA LEU A 95 -11.54 -37.58 4.90
C LEU A 95 -12.47 -38.79 5.05
N ALA A 96 -13.68 -38.58 5.56
CA ALA A 96 -14.70 -39.63 5.68
C ALA A 96 -15.11 -40.18 4.31
N GLU A 97 -15.24 -39.32 3.30
CA GLU A 97 -15.67 -39.70 1.95
C GLU A 97 -14.58 -40.40 1.13
N ARG A 98 -13.30 -40.05 1.32
CA ARG A 98 -12.17 -40.66 0.60
C ARG A 98 -11.75 -42.02 1.17
N GLY A 99 -12.05 -42.30 2.44
CA GLY A 99 -11.61 -43.51 3.13
C GLY A 99 -10.16 -43.44 3.63
N PRO A 100 -9.73 -44.39 4.48
CA PRO A 100 -8.51 -44.25 5.30
C PRO A 100 -7.18 -44.38 4.55
N THR A 101 -7.15 -44.89 3.32
CA THR A 101 -5.92 -45.10 2.54
C THR A 101 -5.88 -44.34 1.22
N ALA A 102 -6.99 -43.71 0.82
CA ALA A 102 -7.05 -43.00 -0.45
C ALA A 102 -6.13 -41.76 -0.45
N PRO A 103 -5.53 -41.44 -1.62
CA PRO A 103 -4.74 -40.23 -1.78
C PRO A 103 -5.65 -38.99 -1.72
N ILE A 104 -5.12 -37.92 -1.16
CA ILE A 104 -5.78 -36.63 -0.99
C ILE A 104 -5.03 -35.61 -1.84
N ARG A 105 -5.74 -34.95 -2.76
CA ARG A 105 -5.18 -33.94 -3.66
C ARG A 105 -5.79 -32.59 -3.30
N VAL A 106 -4.95 -31.64 -2.93
CA VAL A 106 -5.37 -30.27 -2.59
C VAL A 106 -4.71 -29.31 -3.57
N TRP A 107 -5.39 -28.24 -3.95
CA TRP A 107 -4.83 -27.21 -4.81
C TRP A 107 -5.04 -25.83 -4.19
N SER A 108 -3.97 -25.12 -3.88
CA SER A 108 -3.97 -23.68 -3.57
C SER A 108 -3.58 -22.93 -4.86
N ALA A 109 -4.55 -22.24 -5.44
CA ALA A 109 -4.45 -21.46 -6.67
C ALA A 109 -4.31 -19.98 -6.32
N GLY A 110 -3.21 -19.35 -6.73
CA GLY A 110 -2.81 -18.02 -6.26
C GLY A 110 -2.11 -18.09 -4.90
N CYS A 111 -1.14 -18.99 -4.74
CA CYS A 111 -0.56 -19.30 -3.44
C CYS A 111 0.42 -18.23 -2.90
N ALA A 112 0.81 -17.25 -3.71
CA ALA A 112 1.81 -16.23 -3.42
C ALA A 112 3.06 -16.85 -2.75
N SER A 113 3.51 -16.30 -1.60
CA SER A 113 4.68 -16.77 -0.86
C SER A 113 4.44 -18.03 0.00
N GLY A 114 3.32 -18.75 -0.23
CA GLY A 114 3.09 -20.12 0.24
C GLY A 114 2.35 -20.28 1.57
N GLN A 115 2.02 -19.20 2.27
CA GLN A 115 1.39 -19.20 3.59
C GLN A 115 0.06 -19.97 3.59
N GLU A 116 -0.75 -19.83 2.53
CA GLU A 116 -2.00 -20.57 2.35
C GLU A 116 -1.75 -22.08 2.20
N ALA A 117 -0.79 -22.46 1.35
CA ALA A 117 -0.44 -23.86 1.13
C ALA A 117 0.11 -24.53 2.40
N TYR A 118 0.88 -23.80 3.21
CA TYR A 118 1.36 -24.29 4.49
C TYR A 118 0.29 -24.30 5.57
N THR A 119 -0.67 -23.37 5.55
CA THR A 119 -1.87 -23.42 6.40
C THR A 119 -2.65 -24.71 6.16
N LEU A 120 -2.90 -25.04 4.88
CA LEU A 120 -3.50 -26.33 4.49
C LEU A 120 -2.69 -27.53 4.97
N ALA A 121 -1.35 -27.46 4.84
CA ALA A 121 -0.48 -28.53 5.30
C ALA A 121 -0.59 -28.76 6.82
N MET A 122 -0.62 -27.69 7.63
CA MET A 122 -0.79 -27.78 9.07
C MET A 122 -2.13 -28.38 9.46
N LEU A 123 -3.23 -27.90 8.86
CA LEU A 123 -4.58 -28.40 9.16
C LEU A 123 -4.75 -29.89 8.79
N LEU A 124 -4.24 -30.30 7.62
CA LEU A 124 -4.31 -31.69 7.20
C LEU A 124 -3.38 -32.59 8.01
N ALA A 125 -2.21 -32.09 8.42
CA ALA A 125 -1.31 -32.83 9.30
C ALA A 125 -1.89 -33.01 10.72
N ASP A 126 -2.60 -32.01 11.25
CA ASP A 126 -3.32 -32.13 12.52
C ASP A 126 -4.46 -33.16 12.43
N ALA A 127 -5.22 -33.16 11.33
CA ALA A 127 -6.34 -34.08 11.16
C ALA A 127 -5.92 -35.54 10.89
N LEU A 128 -4.80 -35.76 10.20
CA LEU A 128 -4.35 -37.11 9.77
C LEU A 128 -3.22 -37.68 10.63
N GLY A 129 -2.46 -36.83 11.31
CA GLY A 129 -1.13 -37.15 11.80
C GLY A 129 -0.05 -37.07 10.71
N ALA A 130 1.18 -36.79 11.13
CA ALA A 130 2.32 -36.52 10.24
C ALA A 130 2.65 -37.70 9.29
N ASP A 131 2.49 -38.94 9.74
CA ASP A 131 2.80 -40.12 8.92
C ASP A 131 1.81 -40.30 7.76
N ALA A 132 0.52 -40.30 8.09
CA ALA A 132 -0.54 -40.43 7.09
C ALA A 132 -0.56 -39.22 6.13
N PHE A 133 -0.30 -38.01 6.63
CA PHE A 133 -0.15 -36.82 5.79
C PHE A 133 0.95 -37.01 4.73
N ARG A 134 2.15 -37.42 5.13
CA ARG A 134 3.30 -37.60 4.21
C ARG A 134 3.04 -38.64 3.13
N GLN A 135 2.29 -39.70 3.46
CA GLN A 135 2.01 -40.79 2.53
C GLN A 135 0.85 -40.47 1.57
N ARG A 136 -0.17 -39.77 2.05
CA ARG A 136 -1.46 -39.65 1.35
C ARG A 136 -1.70 -38.30 0.71
N VAL A 137 -1.12 -37.22 1.25
CA VAL A 137 -1.47 -35.85 0.85
C VAL A 137 -0.49 -35.32 -0.20
N LYS A 138 -1.05 -34.70 -1.24
CA LYS A 138 -0.33 -33.84 -2.19
C LYS A 138 -1.04 -32.51 -2.30
N ILE A 139 -0.36 -31.44 -1.90
CA ILE A 139 -0.83 -30.06 -2.03
C ILE A 139 -0.13 -29.46 -3.23
N TYR A 140 -0.86 -29.16 -4.28
CA TYR A 140 -0.36 -28.37 -5.40
C TYR A 140 -0.56 -26.90 -5.05
N ALA A 141 0.49 -26.10 -5.08
CA ALA A 141 0.45 -24.68 -4.78
C ALA A 141 0.96 -23.95 -6.02
N THR A 142 0.11 -23.14 -6.65
CA THR A 142 0.46 -22.52 -7.92
C THR A 142 0.23 -21.04 -7.90
N ASP A 143 1.15 -20.32 -8.56
CA ASP A 143 1.07 -18.88 -8.75
C ASP A 143 1.65 -18.53 -10.13
N ILE A 144 1.46 -17.29 -10.57
CA ILE A 144 2.16 -16.79 -11.76
C ILE A 144 3.47 -16.08 -11.40
N ASP A 145 3.59 -15.57 -10.18
CA ASP A 145 4.78 -14.90 -9.69
C ASP A 145 5.87 -15.92 -9.27
N GLU A 146 6.93 -16.01 -10.06
CA GLU A 146 8.08 -16.88 -9.76
C GLU A 146 8.90 -16.43 -8.55
N GLU A 147 8.93 -15.14 -8.22
CA GLU A 147 9.64 -14.64 -7.05
C GLU A 147 8.90 -15.07 -5.77
N ALA A 148 7.58 -14.90 -5.75
CA ALA A 148 6.74 -15.41 -4.67
C ALA A 148 6.85 -16.94 -4.55
N LEU A 149 6.85 -17.68 -5.66
CA LEU A 149 7.06 -19.13 -5.66
C LEU A 149 8.46 -19.52 -5.17
N ALA A 150 9.51 -18.75 -5.47
CA ALA A 150 10.85 -18.99 -4.95
C ALA A 150 10.89 -18.84 -3.42
N ALA A 151 10.29 -17.77 -2.88
CA ALA A 151 10.13 -17.57 -1.44
C ALA A 151 9.32 -18.72 -0.81
N ALA A 152 8.20 -19.11 -1.43
CA ALA A 152 7.37 -20.21 -0.98
C ALA A 152 8.13 -21.54 -0.96
N ARG A 153 8.97 -21.80 -1.97
CA ARG A 153 9.81 -23.00 -2.03
C ARG A 153 10.83 -23.02 -0.89
N GLY A 154 11.40 -21.86 -0.54
CA GLY A 154 12.34 -21.68 0.56
C GLY A 154 11.73 -21.90 1.95
N ALA A 155 10.43 -21.70 2.10
CA ALA A 155 9.66 -21.99 3.32
C ALA A 155 10.24 -21.36 4.59
N SER A 156 10.81 -20.15 4.46
CA SER A 156 11.52 -19.43 5.51
C SER A 156 10.90 -18.06 5.73
N TYR A 157 10.35 -17.85 6.91
CA TYR A 157 9.55 -16.68 7.27
C TYR A 157 10.18 -15.92 8.44
N ASP A 158 9.99 -14.60 8.48
CA ASP A 158 10.35 -13.81 9.65
C ASP A 158 9.26 -13.88 10.74
N GLY A 159 9.48 -13.24 11.88
CA GLY A 159 8.54 -13.24 13.00
C GLY A 159 7.19 -12.60 12.67
N LYS A 160 7.18 -11.53 11.87
CA LYS A 160 5.95 -10.82 11.47
C LYS A 160 5.09 -11.71 10.57
N ALA A 161 5.70 -12.43 9.64
CA ALA A 161 5.01 -13.31 8.72
C ALA A 161 4.30 -14.49 9.42
N VAL A 162 4.79 -14.97 10.58
CA VAL A 162 4.19 -16.08 11.33
C VAL A 162 3.33 -15.64 12.52
N GLU A 163 3.15 -14.32 12.73
CA GLU A 163 2.42 -13.76 13.88
C GLU A 163 0.99 -14.30 14.01
N SER A 164 0.33 -14.55 12.88
CA SER A 164 -1.03 -15.09 12.83
C SER A 164 -1.12 -16.61 13.03
N VAL A 165 0.01 -17.32 13.15
CA VAL A 165 0.03 -18.77 13.38
C VAL A 165 -0.21 -19.03 14.88
N PRO A 166 -1.18 -19.88 15.26
CA PRO A 166 -1.37 -20.26 16.65
C PRO A 166 -0.09 -20.83 17.27
N ALA A 167 0.26 -20.40 18.49
CA ALA A 167 1.55 -20.73 19.14
C ALA A 167 1.82 -22.24 19.23
N GLU A 168 0.78 -23.04 19.46
CA GLU A 168 0.88 -24.51 19.50
C GLU A 168 1.20 -25.11 18.13
N MET A 169 0.67 -24.54 17.04
CA MET A 169 1.00 -24.96 15.68
C MET A 169 2.39 -24.48 15.27
N LEU A 170 2.75 -23.24 15.64
CA LEU A 170 4.07 -22.68 15.38
C LEU A 170 5.17 -23.57 15.95
N THR A 171 5.02 -23.98 17.21
CA THR A 171 5.96 -24.88 17.89
C THR A 171 6.05 -26.27 17.25
N ARG A 172 4.93 -26.80 16.73
CA ARG A 172 4.87 -28.15 16.15
C ARG A 172 5.37 -28.22 14.71
N TYR A 173 5.17 -27.16 13.93
CA TYR A 173 5.33 -27.16 12.47
C TYR A 173 6.49 -26.31 11.95
N PHE A 174 7.08 -25.46 12.80
CA PHE A 174 8.23 -24.64 12.42
C PHE A 174 9.46 -24.92 13.29
N GLU A 175 10.62 -24.82 12.67
CA GLU A 175 11.93 -24.81 13.32
C GLU A 175 12.45 -23.38 13.32
N GLN A 176 12.73 -22.84 14.50
CA GLN A 176 13.30 -21.49 14.63
C GLN A 176 14.83 -21.57 14.57
N VAL A 177 15.43 -20.88 13.60
CA VAL A 177 16.90 -20.81 13.42
C VAL A 177 17.27 -19.37 13.10
N ASN A 178 18.16 -18.79 13.91
CA ASN A 178 18.67 -17.41 13.75
C ASN A 178 17.55 -16.35 13.56
N GLY A 179 16.47 -16.46 14.35
CA GLY A 179 15.34 -15.52 14.29
C GLY A 179 14.39 -15.71 13.09
N ARG A 180 14.64 -16.69 12.20
CA ARG A 180 13.71 -17.09 11.13
C ARG A 180 13.00 -18.39 11.47
N TYR A 181 11.80 -18.55 10.95
CA TYR A 181 10.95 -19.73 11.10
C TYR A 181 10.95 -20.53 9.81
N PHE A 182 11.42 -21.78 9.88
CA PHE A 182 11.45 -22.69 8.75
C PHE A 182 10.36 -23.73 8.88
N PHE A 183 9.50 -23.87 7.87
CA PHE A 183 8.50 -24.93 7.87
C PHE A 183 9.19 -26.30 7.81
N ARG A 184 8.74 -27.24 8.63
CA ARG A 184 9.33 -28.58 8.76
C ARG A 184 9.52 -29.27 7.40
N LYS A 185 10.76 -29.69 7.12
CA LYS A 185 11.18 -30.21 5.82
C LYS A 185 10.47 -31.51 5.42
N ASP A 186 10.09 -32.34 6.38
CA ASP A 186 9.40 -33.61 6.14
C ASP A 186 7.97 -33.41 5.64
N LEU A 187 7.24 -32.43 6.19
CA LEU A 187 5.90 -32.05 5.75
C LEU A 187 5.93 -31.20 4.47
N ARG A 188 6.94 -30.32 4.34
CA ARG A 188 7.17 -29.50 3.13
C ARG A 188 7.16 -30.33 1.84
N ARG A 189 7.66 -31.56 1.87
CA ARG A 189 7.72 -32.48 0.71
C ARG A 189 6.36 -32.86 0.13
N ALA A 190 5.27 -32.67 0.88
CA ALA A 190 3.91 -32.89 0.38
C ALA A 190 3.39 -31.72 -0.47
N VAL A 191 4.03 -30.54 -0.37
CA VAL A 191 3.65 -29.32 -1.09
C VAL A 191 4.46 -29.19 -2.38
N ILE A 192 3.80 -29.00 -3.51
CA ILE A 192 4.39 -28.96 -4.85
C ILE A 192 4.11 -27.58 -5.42
N PHE A 193 5.16 -26.77 -5.56
CA PHE A 193 5.06 -25.42 -6.10
C PHE A 193 5.31 -25.41 -7.61
N GLY A 194 4.41 -24.82 -8.38
CA GLY A 194 4.53 -24.73 -9.82
C GLY A 194 3.89 -23.47 -10.38
N ARG A 195 4.42 -22.95 -11.49
CA ARG A 195 3.83 -21.82 -12.18
C ARG A 195 2.54 -22.26 -12.89
N ASN A 196 1.45 -21.52 -12.71
CA ASN A 196 0.19 -21.76 -13.43
C ASN A 196 -0.59 -20.45 -13.60
N ASP A 197 -0.93 -20.13 -14.86
CA ASP A 197 -1.88 -19.07 -15.20
C ASP A 197 -3.30 -19.66 -15.26
N LEU A 198 -4.17 -19.27 -14.30
CA LEU A 198 -5.54 -19.79 -14.19
C LEU A 198 -6.41 -19.54 -15.44
N VAL A 199 -6.08 -18.52 -16.24
CA VAL A 199 -6.84 -18.14 -17.43
C VAL A 199 -6.45 -19.00 -18.63
N LYS A 200 -5.15 -19.33 -18.75
CA LYS A 200 -4.59 -19.97 -19.94
C LYS A 200 -4.23 -21.43 -19.73
N ASP A 201 -3.53 -21.74 -18.65
CA ASP A 201 -2.93 -23.05 -18.43
C ASP A 201 -3.96 -24.12 -18.06
N ALA A 202 -3.62 -25.38 -18.31
CA ALA A 202 -4.48 -26.50 -17.97
C ALA A 202 -4.62 -26.64 -16.44
N PRO A 203 -5.84 -26.84 -15.90
CA PRO A 203 -6.04 -26.96 -14.46
C PRO A 203 -5.58 -28.32 -13.93
N ILE A 204 -5.22 -28.35 -12.65
CA ILE A 204 -4.89 -29.59 -11.94
C ILE A 204 -6.17 -30.38 -11.71
N SER A 205 -6.26 -31.61 -12.22
CA SER A 205 -7.49 -32.40 -12.14
C SER A 205 -7.59 -33.29 -10.89
N ARG A 206 -8.84 -33.66 -10.57
CA ARG A 206 -9.24 -34.58 -9.49
C ARG A 206 -8.82 -34.09 -8.10
N VAL A 207 -9.02 -32.79 -7.85
CA VAL A 207 -8.71 -32.13 -6.58
C VAL A 207 -9.88 -32.29 -5.60
N ASP A 208 -9.57 -32.62 -4.35
CA ASP A 208 -10.51 -32.78 -3.24
C ASP A 208 -10.89 -31.47 -2.58
N LEU A 209 -9.88 -30.64 -2.33
CA LEU A 209 -10.04 -29.30 -1.78
C LEU A 209 -9.26 -28.33 -2.66
N LEU A 210 -9.99 -27.41 -3.29
CA LEU A 210 -9.42 -26.33 -4.10
C LEU A 210 -9.62 -25.03 -3.35
N VAL A 211 -8.54 -24.33 -3.05
CA VAL A 211 -8.53 -23.00 -2.44
C VAL A 211 -8.06 -22.02 -3.50
N CYS A 212 -8.87 -21.00 -3.80
CA CYS A 212 -8.58 -19.97 -4.79
C CYS A 212 -9.07 -18.65 -4.21
N ARG A 213 -8.27 -18.05 -3.32
CA ARG A 213 -8.69 -16.90 -2.51
C ARG A 213 -7.98 -15.62 -2.94
N ASN A 214 -8.73 -14.52 -2.92
CA ASN A 214 -8.23 -13.17 -3.19
C ASN A 214 -7.46 -13.05 -4.53
N THR A 215 -7.80 -13.91 -5.50
CA THR A 215 -7.17 -14.00 -6.83
C THR A 215 -8.16 -13.60 -7.92
N LEU A 216 -9.41 -14.04 -7.81
CA LEU A 216 -10.46 -13.75 -8.78
C LEU A 216 -10.92 -12.29 -8.73
N MET A 217 -10.80 -11.61 -7.59
CA MET A 217 -11.30 -10.24 -7.41
C MET A 217 -10.68 -9.20 -8.35
N TYR A 218 -9.51 -9.50 -8.94
CA TYR A 218 -8.84 -8.65 -9.93
C TYR A 218 -9.38 -8.82 -11.35
N LEU A 219 -10.04 -9.95 -11.61
CA LEU A 219 -10.54 -10.33 -12.91
C LEU A 219 -11.92 -9.70 -13.16
N ASN A 220 -12.22 -9.42 -14.43
CA ASN A 220 -13.54 -9.03 -14.89
C ASN A 220 -14.50 -10.24 -14.88
N ALA A 221 -15.81 -9.98 -14.93
CA ALA A 221 -16.84 -11.01 -14.79
C ALA A 221 -16.73 -12.16 -15.81
N GLU A 222 -16.40 -11.84 -17.07
CA GLU A 222 -16.21 -12.85 -18.14
C GLU A 222 -15.04 -13.79 -17.84
N THR A 223 -13.91 -13.22 -17.43
CA THR A 223 -12.69 -14.00 -17.11
C THR A 223 -12.91 -14.83 -15.85
N GLN A 224 -13.57 -14.27 -14.83
CA GLN A 224 -13.98 -15.02 -13.63
C GLN A 224 -14.85 -16.22 -14.01
N GLN A 225 -15.85 -16.06 -14.88
CA GLN A 225 -16.72 -17.15 -15.32
C GLN A 225 -15.94 -18.29 -16.01
N ASN A 226 -14.98 -17.94 -16.88
CA ASN A 226 -14.11 -18.92 -17.53
C ASN A 226 -13.24 -19.68 -16.51
N VAL A 227 -12.55 -18.94 -15.63
CA VAL A 227 -11.71 -19.53 -14.58
C VAL A 227 -12.55 -20.45 -13.67
N LEU A 228 -13.73 -20.02 -13.23
CA LEU A 228 -14.64 -20.85 -12.41
C LEU A 228 -15.07 -22.14 -13.11
N GLY A 229 -15.27 -22.12 -14.44
CA GLY A 229 -15.49 -23.34 -15.23
C GLY A 229 -14.31 -24.30 -15.18
N ARG A 230 -13.08 -23.78 -15.27
CA ARG A 230 -11.85 -24.57 -15.13
C ARG A 230 -11.67 -25.13 -13.72
N LEU A 231 -11.96 -24.34 -12.68
CA LEU A 231 -11.93 -24.79 -11.29
C LEU A 231 -12.99 -25.87 -11.02
N HIS A 232 -14.20 -25.75 -11.58
CA HIS A 232 -15.21 -26.80 -11.51
C HIS A 232 -14.72 -28.11 -12.13
N PHE A 233 -14.09 -28.05 -13.31
CA PHE A 233 -13.51 -29.21 -13.97
C PHE A 233 -12.37 -29.85 -13.15
N ALA A 234 -11.55 -29.02 -12.50
CA ALA A 234 -10.44 -29.44 -11.63
C ALA A 234 -10.90 -30.31 -10.45
N LEU A 235 -12.05 -29.99 -9.87
CA LEU A 235 -12.57 -30.66 -8.68
C LEU A 235 -13.02 -32.10 -8.94
N ALA A 236 -12.78 -32.97 -7.97
CA ALA A 236 -13.34 -34.31 -7.90
C ALA A 236 -14.88 -34.27 -7.76
N PRO A 237 -15.61 -35.38 -8.05
CA PRO A 237 -17.07 -35.48 -7.95
C PRO A 237 -17.72 -34.94 -6.66
N GLN A 238 -16.96 -34.88 -5.56
CA GLN A 238 -17.38 -34.38 -4.25
C GLN A 238 -16.45 -33.30 -3.71
N GLY A 239 -15.65 -32.70 -4.59
CA GLY A 239 -14.63 -31.73 -4.21
C GLY A 239 -15.24 -30.43 -3.68
N THR A 240 -14.50 -29.79 -2.79
CA THR A 240 -14.86 -28.51 -2.17
C THR A 240 -14.01 -27.39 -2.76
N LEU A 241 -14.66 -26.28 -3.10
CA LEU A 241 -14.06 -25.02 -3.50
C LEU A 241 -14.13 -24.02 -2.34
N PHE A 242 -13.02 -23.37 -2.03
CA PHE A 242 -12.91 -22.32 -1.03
C PHE A 242 -12.41 -21.02 -1.69
N LEU A 243 -13.23 -19.97 -1.66
CA LEU A 243 -12.93 -18.65 -2.22
C LEU A 243 -12.72 -17.60 -1.12
N GLY A 244 -12.19 -16.43 -1.49
CA GLY A 244 -12.01 -15.29 -0.59
C GLY A 244 -13.33 -14.57 -0.30
N HIS A 245 -13.41 -13.85 0.83
CA HIS A 245 -14.66 -13.18 1.27
C HIS A 245 -15.27 -12.23 0.22
N ALA A 246 -14.41 -11.51 -0.50
CA ALA A 246 -14.78 -10.57 -1.56
C ALA A 246 -15.13 -11.25 -2.91
N GLU A 247 -15.02 -12.57 -2.99
CA GLU A 247 -15.23 -13.34 -4.21
C GLU A 247 -16.54 -14.12 -4.10
N MET A 248 -17.54 -13.77 -4.90
CA MET A 248 -18.86 -14.37 -4.81
C MET A 248 -19.22 -15.14 -6.08
N LEU A 249 -19.75 -16.35 -5.89
CA LEU A 249 -20.30 -17.21 -6.93
C LEU A 249 -21.81 -16.92 -7.14
N LEU A 250 -22.16 -15.72 -7.61
CA LEU A 250 -23.57 -15.31 -7.74
C LEU A 250 -24.32 -15.94 -8.93
N SER A 251 -23.59 -16.35 -9.96
CA SER A 251 -24.13 -16.74 -11.27
C SER A 251 -23.91 -18.22 -11.65
N HIS A 252 -23.45 -19.06 -10.71
CA HIS A 252 -22.97 -20.43 -10.99
C HIS A 252 -23.62 -21.52 -10.09
N GLY A 253 -24.87 -21.30 -9.65
CA GLY A 253 -25.58 -22.24 -8.76
C GLY A 253 -25.84 -23.63 -9.38
N ASP A 254 -25.73 -23.75 -10.70
CA ASP A 254 -25.75 -25.01 -11.45
C ASP A 254 -24.48 -25.85 -11.25
N ARG A 255 -23.35 -25.21 -10.91
CA ARG A 255 -22.02 -25.83 -10.77
C ARG A 255 -21.57 -26.00 -9.33
N PHE A 256 -22.01 -25.12 -8.43
CA PHE A 256 -21.57 -25.10 -7.04
C PHE A 256 -22.75 -24.93 -6.07
N ILE A 257 -22.79 -25.77 -5.03
CA ILE A 257 -23.75 -25.67 -3.93
C ILE A 257 -23.02 -25.11 -2.71
N PRO A 258 -23.53 -24.06 -2.03
CA PRO A 258 -22.86 -23.50 -0.87
C PRO A 258 -22.88 -24.47 0.32
N LEU A 259 -21.71 -24.73 0.93
CA LEU A 259 -21.58 -25.37 2.24
C LEU A 259 -21.60 -24.32 3.36
N SER A 260 -20.95 -23.17 3.13
CA SER A 260 -21.04 -21.99 3.98
C SER A 260 -20.95 -20.73 3.12
N LEU A 261 -22.07 -20.01 2.99
CA LEU A 261 -22.08 -18.73 2.28
C LEU A 261 -21.26 -17.67 3.02
N LYS A 262 -21.27 -17.70 4.36
CA LYS A 262 -20.49 -16.78 5.19
C LYS A 262 -19.00 -16.88 4.87
N ASN A 263 -18.48 -18.11 4.80
CA ASN A 263 -17.05 -18.37 4.61
C ASN A 263 -16.66 -18.58 3.14
N ARG A 264 -17.60 -18.43 2.19
CA ARG A 264 -17.39 -18.65 0.74
C ARG A 264 -16.85 -20.04 0.41
N ILE A 265 -17.44 -21.06 1.01
CA ILE A 265 -17.09 -22.46 0.80
C ILE A 265 -18.24 -23.16 0.08
N PHE A 266 -17.92 -23.84 -1.01
CA PHE A 266 -18.87 -24.43 -1.94
C PHE A 266 -18.48 -25.86 -2.28
N ARG A 267 -19.46 -26.69 -2.58
CA ARG A 267 -19.27 -28.06 -3.05
C ARG A 267 -19.55 -28.14 -4.54
N LYS A 268 -18.77 -28.96 -5.25
CA LYS A 268 -19.03 -29.26 -6.65
C LYS A 268 -20.42 -29.89 -6.80
N THR A 269 -21.26 -29.29 -7.61
CA THR A 269 -22.47 -29.94 -8.12
C THR A 269 -22.05 -30.96 -9.16
N LEU A 270 -22.41 -32.22 -8.93
CA LEU A 270 -22.46 -33.19 -10.01
C LEU A 270 -23.55 -32.71 -10.95
N GLY A 271 -23.17 -32.17 -12.11
CA GLY A 271 -24.13 -31.93 -13.17
C GLY A 271 -25.00 -33.17 -13.29
N THR A 272 -26.32 -32.99 -13.40
CA THR A 272 -27.33 -34.04 -13.52
C THR A 272 -27.23 -34.78 -14.85
N HIS A 273 -26.03 -35.23 -15.18
CA HIS A 273 -25.72 -36.21 -16.20
C HIS A 273 -25.09 -37.42 -15.51
N ARG A 274 -25.96 -38.43 -15.27
CA ARG A 274 -25.74 -39.75 -14.67
C ARG A 274 -25.90 -39.81 -13.15
N ASP A 275 -27.15 -39.90 -12.72
CA ASP A 275 -27.69 -41.15 -12.14
C ASP A 275 -29.21 -40.99 -12.07
N ARG A 276 -29.85 -41.15 -13.24
CA ARG A 276 -31.22 -41.65 -13.24
C ARG A 276 -31.07 -43.10 -12.80
N GLU A 277 -31.67 -43.41 -11.65
CA GLU A 277 -32.08 -44.76 -11.29
C GLU A 277 -32.28 -45.57 -12.56
N ARG A 278 -31.45 -46.60 -12.73
CA ARG A 278 -31.87 -47.75 -13.52
C ARG A 278 -33.14 -48.21 -12.84
N TYR A 279 -34.28 -47.79 -13.37
CA TYR A 279 -35.51 -48.52 -13.22
C TYR A 279 -35.23 -49.87 -13.89
N ASP A 280 -34.91 -50.86 -13.06
CA ASP A 280 -34.81 -52.23 -13.47
C ASP A 280 -36.25 -52.70 -13.75
N PRO A 281 -36.64 -52.97 -15.01
CA PRO A 281 -37.99 -53.46 -15.29
C PRO A 281 -38.20 -54.90 -14.79
N ALA A 282 -37.18 -55.53 -14.21
CA ALA A 282 -37.18 -56.93 -13.82
C ALA A 282 -37.10 -57.18 -12.30
N ALA A 283 -37.55 -56.22 -11.47
CA ALA A 283 -38.01 -56.58 -10.13
C ALA A 283 -39.47 -57.05 -10.24
N PRO A 284 -39.80 -58.33 -9.97
CA PRO A 284 -41.18 -58.78 -10.01
C PRO A 284 -41.96 -58.00 -8.96
N PHE A 285 -42.86 -57.12 -9.42
CA PHE A 285 -43.86 -56.51 -8.55
C PHE A 285 -44.63 -57.63 -7.86
N TYR A 286 -44.36 -57.79 -6.58
CA TYR A 286 -45.08 -58.60 -5.59
C TYR A 286 -46.01 -59.66 -6.18
N ASP A 287 -45.47 -60.87 -6.34
CA ASP A 287 -46.28 -62.07 -6.25
C ASP A 287 -46.78 -62.17 -4.79
N ARG A 288 -47.97 -61.63 -4.52
CA ARG A 288 -48.81 -61.99 -3.38
C ARG A 288 -50.27 -61.57 -3.60
N GLN A 289 -51.07 -62.61 -3.89
CA GLN A 289 -52.40 -62.88 -3.33
C GLN A 289 -53.56 -61.94 -3.69
N GLY A 290 -54.40 -62.44 -4.58
CA GLY A 290 -55.80 -62.04 -4.76
C GLY A 290 -56.03 -61.25 -6.05
N GLU A 291 -56.86 -61.79 -6.94
CA GLU A 291 -57.53 -60.96 -7.95
C GLU A 291 -58.33 -59.88 -7.21
N VAL A 292 -57.74 -58.70 -7.04
CA VAL A 292 -58.47 -57.51 -6.62
C VAL A 292 -59.32 -57.11 -7.81
N SER A 293 -60.55 -57.62 -7.84
CA SER A 293 -61.55 -57.25 -8.85
C SER A 293 -61.73 -55.73 -8.85
N GLY A 294 -61.50 -55.07 -9.99
CA GLY A 294 -61.60 -53.61 -10.13
C GLY A 294 -60.27 -52.84 -10.24
N LEU A 295 -59.10 -53.52 -10.30
CA LEU A 295 -57.80 -52.85 -10.53
C LEU A 295 -57.78 -51.95 -11.78
N THR A 296 -58.49 -52.34 -12.84
CA THR A 296 -58.63 -51.51 -14.06
C THR A 296 -59.36 -50.20 -13.76
N THR A 297 -60.47 -50.26 -13.02
CA THR A 297 -61.23 -49.07 -12.60
C THR A 297 -60.41 -48.15 -11.70
N VAL A 298 -59.61 -48.70 -10.80
CA VAL A 298 -58.71 -47.91 -9.94
C VAL A 298 -57.60 -47.25 -10.75
N ARG A 299 -57.00 -47.96 -11.73
CA ARG A 299 -55.98 -47.39 -12.64
C ARG A 299 -56.55 -46.26 -13.49
N ASP A 300 -57.75 -46.44 -14.04
CA ASP A 300 -58.43 -45.41 -14.84
C ASP A 300 -58.77 -44.17 -14.02
N LEU A 301 -59.26 -44.36 -12.79
CA LEU A 301 -59.54 -43.26 -11.86
C LEU A 301 -58.25 -42.56 -11.42
N ALA A 302 -57.16 -43.29 -11.16
CA ALA A 302 -55.86 -42.72 -10.80
C ALA A 302 -55.25 -41.89 -11.94
N PHE A 303 -55.34 -42.38 -13.19
CA PHE A 303 -54.91 -41.63 -14.36
C PHE A 303 -55.72 -40.34 -14.54
N ARG A 304 -57.05 -40.43 -14.42
CA ARG A 304 -57.96 -39.27 -14.53
C ARG A 304 -57.73 -38.23 -13.44
N ALA A 305 -57.49 -38.65 -12.20
CA ALA A 305 -57.26 -37.77 -11.05
C ALA A 305 -55.83 -37.20 -10.96
N SER A 306 -54.93 -37.59 -11.88
CA SER A 306 -53.56 -37.08 -11.88
C SER A 306 -53.53 -35.55 -12.04
N PRO A 307 -52.77 -34.82 -11.19
CA PRO A 307 -52.70 -33.36 -11.25
C PRO A 307 -51.85 -32.84 -12.41
N VAL A 308 -51.17 -33.73 -13.15
CA VAL A 308 -50.32 -33.41 -14.30
C VAL A 308 -51.07 -33.74 -15.58
N ALA A 309 -51.12 -32.81 -16.54
CA ALA A 309 -51.77 -33.05 -17.83
C ALA A 309 -51.06 -34.20 -18.55
N GLN A 310 -51.81 -35.22 -18.97
CA GLN A 310 -51.23 -36.41 -19.59
C GLN A 310 -52.05 -36.89 -20.78
N ILE A 311 -51.36 -37.19 -21.88
CA ILE A 311 -51.91 -37.75 -23.11
C ILE A 311 -51.12 -39.01 -23.45
N VAL A 312 -51.80 -40.12 -23.71
CA VAL A 312 -51.18 -41.37 -24.14
C VAL A 312 -51.57 -41.62 -25.59
N VAL A 313 -50.57 -41.87 -26.43
CA VAL A 313 -50.75 -42.26 -27.83
C VAL A 313 -50.28 -43.69 -28.06
N THR A 314 -50.93 -44.43 -28.95
CA THR A 314 -50.53 -45.78 -29.33
C THR A 314 -49.29 -45.76 -30.24
N GLY A 315 -48.74 -46.93 -30.56
CA GLY A 315 -47.65 -47.04 -31.54
C GLY A 315 -48.00 -46.51 -32.95
N GLU A 316 -49.29 -46.36 -33.26
CA GLU A 316 -49.82 -45.83 -34.53
C GLU A 316 -50.23 -44.34 -34.43
N ASP A 317 -49.75 -43.63 -33.41
CA ASP A 317 -50.03 -42.21 -33.14
C ASP A 317 -51.50 -41.86 -32.92
N THR A 318 -52.31 -42.87 -32.60
CA THR A 318 -53.71 -42.67 -32.23
C THR A 318 -53.80 -42.35 -30.73
N VAL A 319 -54.59 -41.34 -30.37
CA VAL A 319 -54.78 -40.99 -28.95
C VAL A 319 -55.55 -42.09 -28.24
N ALA A 320 -54.91 -42.73 -27.27
CA ALA A 320 -55.46 -43.83 -26.49
C ALA A 320 -56.15 -43.34 -25.22
N MET A 321 -55.53 -42.38 -24.51
CA MET A 321 -56.03 -41.88 -23.24
C MET A 321 -55.71 -40.40 -23.06
N ILE A 322 -56.62 -39.67 -22.44
CA ILE A 322 -56.47 -38.26 -22.04
C ILE A 322 -57.00 -38.16 -20.61
N ASN A 323 -56.26 -37.49 -19.71
CA ASN A 323 -56.73 -37.27 -18.34
C ASN A 323 -57.46 -35.94 -18.16
N GLN A 324 -58.11 -35.77 -17.00
CA GLN A 324 -58.95 -34.60 -16.72
C GLN A 324 -58.17 -33.28 -16.82
N GLN A 325 -56.90 -33.28 -16.40
CA GLN A 325 -56.05 -32.10 -16.47
C GLN A 325 -55.70 -31.72 -17.92
N ALA A 326 -55.47 -32.69 -18.81
CA ALA A 326 -55.27 -32.45 -20.24
C ALA A 326 -56.54 -31.98 -20.96
N GLU A 327 -57.72 -32.46 -20.56
CA GLU A 327 -59.02 -31.94 -21.05
C GLU A 327 -59.19 -30.46 -20.67
N SER A 328 -58.94 -30.11 -19.40
CA SER A 328 -59.10 -28.75 -18.90
C SER A 328 -58.11 -27.77 -19.56
N LEU A 329 -56.83 -28.14 -19.64
CA LEU A 329 -55.79 -27.29 -20.21
C LEU A 329 -55.94 -27.18 -21.72
N PHE A 330 -55.86 -28.29 -22.45
CA PHE A 330 -55.79 -28.26 -23.92
C PHE A 330 -57.16 -28.25 -24.61
N GLY A 331 -58.27 -28.24 -23.85
CA GLY A 331 -59.62 -28.28 -24.42
C GLY A 331 -59.94 -29.60 -25.13
N LEU A 332 -59.22 -30.66 -24.80
CA LEU A 332 -59.44 -31.99 -25.33
C LEU A 332 -60.68 -32.62 -24.69
N SER A 333 -61.23 -33.63 -25.36
CA SER A 333 -62.41 -34.34 -24.88
C SER A 333 -62.32 -35.83 -25.16
N ALA A 334 -63.26 -36.61 -24.60
CA ALA A 334 -63.42 -38.02 -24.94
C ALA A 334 -63.65 -38.28 -26.44
N ARG A 335 -64.07 -37.28 -27.23
CA ARG A 335 -64.23 -37.40 -28.70
C ARG A 335 -62.90 -37.42 -29.45
N ASP A 336 -61.83 -37.02 -28.78
CA ASP A 336 -60.48 -36.98 -29.36
C ASP A 336 -59.72 -38.30 -29.18
N ILE A 337 -60.23 -39.17 -28.30
CA ILE A 337 -59.75 -40.55 -28.17
C ILE A 337 -60.09 -41.32 -29.46
N GLY A 338 -59.10 -42.03 -30.02
CA GLY A 338 -59.22 -42.72 -31.30
C GLY A 338 -58.89 -41.85 -32.53
N ARG A 339 -58.62 -40.55 -32.37
CA ARG A 339 -58.12 -39.69 -33.44
C ARG A 339 -56.59 -39.73 -33.50
N LEU A 340 -56.03 -39.40 -34.66
CA LEU A 340 -54.59 -39.26 -34.82
C LEU A 340 -54.10 -38.00 -34.11
N LEU A 341 -52.96 -38.09 -33.41
CA LEU A 341 -52.36 -36.97 -32.68
C LEU A 341 -52.17 -35.74 -33.58
N ARG A 342 -51.77 -35.94 -34.84
CA ARG A 342 -51.53 -34.88 -35.83
C ARG A 342 -52.77 -34.04 -36.18
N ASP A 343 -53.97 -34.53 -35.86
CA ASP A 343 -55.24 -33.85 -36.13
C ASP A 343 -55.68 -32.98 -34.93
N LEU A 344 -54.90 -32.96 -33.85
CA LEU A 344 -55.15 -32.19 -32.64
C LEU A 344 -54.20 -30.98 -32.55
N GLU A 345 -54.71 -29.84 -32.07
CA GLU A 345 -53.90 -28.62 -31.91
C GLU A 345 -52.70 -28.83 -30.98
N VAL A 346 -52.85 -29.69 -29.97
CA VAL A 346 -51.80 -30.01 -28.99
C VAL A 346 -50.53 -30.58 -29.65
N SER A 347 -50.65 -31.16 -30.85
CA SER A 347 -49.50 -31.70 -31.59
C SER A 347 -48.57 -30.63 -32.18
N TYR A 348 -49.08 -29.41 -32.38
CA TYR A 348 -48.34 -28.27 -32.93
C TYR A 348 -48.08 -27.17 -31.90
N ARG A 349 -48.93 -27.08 -30.86
CA ARG A 349 -48.83 -26.10 -29.78
C ARG A 349 -48.98 -26.79 -28.43
N PRO A 350 -48.13 -26.52 -27.44
CA PRO A 350 -47.19 -25.40 -27.37
C PRO A 350 -45.82 -25.62 -28.05
N VAL A 351 -45.51 -26.84 -28.48
CA VAL A 351 -44.30 -27.19 -29.24
C VAL A 351 -44.65 -28.30 -30.24
N GLU A 352 -43.85 -28.50 -31.30
CA GLU A 352 -44.07 -29.59 -32.26
C GLU A 352 -43.76 -30.95 -31.62
N LEU A 353 -44.76 -31.57 -30.98
CA LEU A 353 -44.60 -32.80 -30.20
C LEU A 353 -44.26 -34.02 -31.06
N ARG A 354 -44.68 -34.03 -32.33
CA ARG A 354 -44.55 -35.20 -33.22
C ARG A 354 -43.10 -35.64 -33.39
N ALA A 355 -42.18 -34.70 -33.57
CA ALA A 355 -40.76 -35.01 -33.72
C ALA A 355 -40.21 -35.74 -32.48
N TYR A 356 -40.59 -35.27 -31.28
CA TYR A 356 -40.16 -35.87 -30.03
C TYR A 356 -40.87 -37.20 -29.71
N VAL A 357 -42.12 -37.35 -30.11
CA VAL A 357 -42.85 -38.63 -30.01
C VAL A 357 -42.21 -39.68 -30.91
N GLU A 358 -41.94 -39.34 -32.17
CA GLU A 358 -41.24 -40.23 -33.10
C GLU A 358 -39.83 -40.57 -32.59
N GLN A 359 -39.08 -39.58 -32.10
CA GLN A 359 -37.79 -39.82 -31.49
C GLN A 359 -37.87 -40.78 -30.29
N ALA A 360 -38.83 -40.58 -29.38
CA ALA A 360 -39.03 -41.46 -28.24
C ALA A 360 -39.44 -42.89 -28.65
N LYS A 361 -40.23 -43.03 -29.72
CA LYS A 361 -40.61 -44.33 -30.32
C LYS A 361 -39.40 -45.05 -30.89
N VAL A 362 -38.60 -44.37 -31.71
CA VAL A 362 -37.44 -44.97 -32.40
C VAL A 362 -36.31 -45.28 -31.42
N GLU A 363 -35.96 -44.34 -30.55
CA GLU A 363 -34.85 -44.48 -29.62
C GLU A 363 -35.18 -45.32 -28.37
N ARG A 364 -36.47 -45.58 -28.12
CA ARG A 364 -36.97 -46.23 -26.90
C ARG A 364 -36.47 -45.54 -25.63
N ARG A 365 -36.33 -44.20 -25.68
CA ARG A 365 -35.83 -43.37 -24.59
C ARG A 365 -36.78 -42.22 -24.29
N SER A 366 -36.83 -41.86 -23.02
CA SER A 366 -37.56 -40.68 -22.57
C SER A 366 -36.91 -39.39 -23.10
N ALA A 367 -37.71 -38.52 -23.69
CA ALA A 367 -37.32 -37.16 -24.06
C ALA A 367 -37.90 -36.14 -23.07
N ARG A 368 -37.20 -35.02 -22.88
CA ARG A 368 -37.68 -33.87 -22.11
C ARG A 368 -37.55 -32.60 -22.93
N VAL A 369 -38.59 -31.78 -22.93
CA VAL A 369 -38.61 -30.46 -23.57
C VAL A 369 -38.87 -29.43 -22.49
N GLN A 370 -37.88 -28.58 -22.22
CA GLN A 370 -37.94 -27.53 -21.20
C GLN A 370 -38.37 -26.20 -21.83
N ASP A 371 -38.76 -25.25 -20.98
CA ASP A 371 -39.04 -23.87 -21.35
C ASP A 371 -40.11 -23.71 -22.45
N VAL A 372 -41.13 -24.56 -22.39
CA VAL A 372 -42.21 -24.53 -23.38
C VAL A 372 -43.25 -23.51 -22.94
N LYS A 373 -43.18 -22.30 -23.52
CA LYS A 373 -44.14 -21.23 -23.30
C LYS A 373 -45.47 -21.55 -23.97
N TRP A 374 -46.54 -21.51 -23.20
CA TRP A 374 -47.90 -21.65 -23.71
C TRP A 374 -48.77 -20.48 -23.27
N GLN A 375 -49.48 -19.90 -24.22
CA GLN A 375 -50.39 -18.79 -23.97
C GLN A 375 -51.69 -19.04 -24.73
N ARG A 376 -52.78 -19.25 -24.00
CA ARG A 376 -54.13 -19.34 -24.56
C ARG A 376 -54.72 -17.94 -24.69
N ALA A 377 -55.53 -17.70 -25.73
CA ALA A 377 -56.19 -16.41 -25.92
C ALA A 377 -57.06 -16.07 -24.69
N GLY A 378 -56.69 -15.00 -23.97
CA GLY A 378 -57.37 -14.55 -22.75
C GLY A 378 -56.93 -15.20 -21.43
N ALA A 379 -55.91 -16.08 -21.43
CA ALA A 379 -55.36 -16.70 -20.22
C ALA A 379 -53.93 -16.21 -19.91
N GLU A 380 -53.49 -16.44 -18.67
CA GLU A 380 -52.11 -16.19 -18.25
C GLU A 380 -51.11 -17.09 -19.00
N THR A 381 -49.86 -16.63 -19.09
CA THR A 381 -48.79 -17.42 -19.71
C THR A 381 -48.38 -18.53 -18.77
N VAL A 382 -48.43 -19.77 -19.26
CA VAL A 382 -47.97 -20.97 -18.53
C VAL A 382 -46.67 -21.46 -19.17
N TRP A 383 -45.75 -21.94 -18.34
CA TRP A 383 -44.52 -22.57 -18.77
C TRP A 383 -44.57 -24.06 -18.46
N PHE A 384 -44.27 -24.89 -19.46
CA PHE A 384 -44.24 -26.34 -19.30
C PHE A 384 -42.83 -26.92 -19.41
N GLU A 385 -42.60 -27.94 -18.59
CA GLU A 385 -41.63 -28.99 -18.88
C GLU A 385 -42.39 -30.23 -19.36
N ILE A 386 -42.12 -30.67 -20.58
CA ILE A 386 -42.85 -31.77 -21.23
C ILE A 386 -41.98 -33.02 -21.19
N HIS A 387 -42.52 -34.10 -20.62
CA HIS A 387 -41.86 -35.40 -20.56
C HIS A 387 -42.54 -36.36 -21.52
N ILE A 388 -41.77 -36.96 -22.42
CA ILE A 388 -42.26 -37.86 -23.45
C ILE A 388 -41.61 -39.22 -23.18
N ASN A 389 -42.40 -40.16 -22.69
CA ASN A 389 -41.92 -41.44 -22.19
C ASN A 389 -42.49 -42.57 -23.05
N PRO A 390 -41.66 -43.40 -23.71
CA PRO A 390 -42.16 -44.57 -24.41
C PRO A 390 -42.70 -45.61 -23.41
N LEU A 391 -43.85 -46.19 -23.73
CA LEU A 391 -44.47 -47.27 -22.98
C LEU A 391 -44.07 -48.58 -23.64
N VAL A 392 -43.13 -49.29 -23.02
CA VAL A 392 -42.62 -50.58 -23.50
C VAL A 392 -43.09 -51.71 -22.57
N ASP A 393 -43.37 -52.88 -23.15
CA ASP A 393 -43.65 -54.10 -22.40
C ASP A 393 -42.37 -54.78 -21.89
N ALA A 394 -42.52 -55.91 -21.18
CA ALA A 394 -41.41 -56.68 -20.62
C ALA A 394 -40.46 -57.28 -21.67
N GLU A 395 -40.91 -57.41 -22.92
CA GLU A 395 -40.13 -57.88 -24.07
C GLU A 395 -39.57 -56.72 -24.92
N ASN A 396 -39.66 -55.49 -24.41
CA ASN A 396 -39.25 -54.25 -25.08
C ASN A 396 -40.07 -53.91 -26.35
N GLY A 397 -41.26 -54.48 -26.47
CA GLY A 397 -42.29 -54.11 -27.45
C GLY A 397 -42.93 -52.77 -27.08
N LEU A 398 -43.05 -51.85 -28.04
CA LEU A 398 -43.66 -50.54 -27.80
C LEU A 398 -45.17 -50.61 -27.91
N LEU A 399 -45.83 -50.29 -26.81
CA LEU A 399 -47.29 -50.20 -26.71
C LEU A 399 -47.78 -48.78 -27.05
N GLY A 400 -46.96 -47.76 -26.79
CA GLY A 400 -47.32 -46.37 -27.05
C GLY A 400 -46.33 -45.37 -26.47
N VAL A 401 -46.75 -44.11 -26.38
CA VAL A 401 -45.97 -43.03 -25.76
C VAL A 401 -46.87 -42.24 -24.82
N SER A 402 -46.39 -41.98 -23.61
CA SER A 402 -47.01 -41.08 -22.65
C SER A 402 -46.36 -39.70 -22.74
N ILE A 403 -47.17 -38.68 -22.94
CA ILE A 403 -46.78 -37.27 -22.97
C ILE A 403 -47.35 -36.61 -21.70
N ALA A 404 -46.49 -36.11 -20.83
CA ALA A 404 -46.87 -35.44 -19.59
C ALA A 404 -46.40 -33.98 -19.60
N PHE A 405 -47.26 -33.05 -19.18
CA PHE A 405 -46.99 -31.61 -19.16
C PHE A 405 -46.93 -31.12 -17.72
N PHE A 406 -45.73 -30.84 -17.22
CA PHE A 406 -45.51 -30.29 -15.89
C PHE A 406 -45.56 -28.77 -15.95
N ASP A 407 -46.51 -28.15 -15.24
CA ASP A 407 -46.53 -26.71 -15.06
C ASP A 407 -45.38 -26.28 -14.14
N VAL A 408 -44.44 -25.53 -14.72
CA VAL A 408 -43.25 -25.01 -14.03
C VAL A 408 -43.30 -23.48 -13.90
N THR A 409 -44.48 -22.86 -14.06
CA THR A 409 -44.64 -21.40 -14.06
C THR A 409 -44.17 -20.76 -12.76
N ALA A 410 -44.57 -21.31 -11.61
CA ALA A 410 -44.13 -20.80 -10.31
C ALA A 410 -42.62 -20.96 -10.10
N THR A 411 -42.06 -22.12 -10.46
CA THR A 411 -40.63 -22.40 -10.34
C THR A 411 -39.80 -21.49 -11.24
N ARG A 412 -40.26 -21.24 -12.48
CA ARG A 412 -39.65 -20.30 -13.43
C ARG A 412 -39.66 -18.88 -12.87
N ALA A 413 -40.79 -18.41 -12.35
CA ALA A 413 -40.90 -17.07 -11.75
C ALA A 413 -39.97 -16.90 -10.54
N LEU A 414 -39.81 -17.95 -9.72
CA LEU A 414 -38.85 -17.95 -8.61
C LEU A 414 -37.41 -17.90 -9.11
N LEU A 415 -37.06 -18.70 -10.14
CA LEU A 415 -35.72 -18.65 -10.75
C LEU A 415 -35.41 -17.28 -11.35
N ASP A 416 -36.35 -16.69 -12.08
CA ASP A 416 -36.19 -15.34 -12.65
C ASP A 416 -36.00 -14.29 -11.54
N LYS A 417 -36.74 -14.42 -10.43
CA LYS A 417 -36.57 -13.54 -9.26
C LYS A 417 -35.23 -13.73 -8.57
N VAL A 418 -34.75 -14.96 -8.44
CA VAL A 418 -33.39 -15.25 -7.92
C VAL A 418 -32.33 -14.60 -8.81
N VAL A 419 -32.44 -14.74 -10.13
CA VAL A 419 -31.51 -14.09 -11.08
C VAL A 419 -31.57 -12.57 -10.95
N GLN A 420 -32.76 -11.98 -10.83
CA GLN A 420 -32.92 -10.54 -10.66
C GLN A 420 -32.32 -10.04 -9.34
N THR A 421 -32.61 -10.71 -8.22
CA THR A 421 -32.07 -10.36 -6.90
C THR A 421 -30.55 -10.52 -6.88
N ASN A 422 -30.00 -11.55 -7.52
CA ASN A 422 -28.55 -11.73 -7.63
C ASN A 422 -27.89 -10.59 -8.42
N ARG A 423 -28.52 -10.11 -9.50
CA ARG A 423 -28.02 -8.92 -10.23
C ARG A 423 -28.05 -7.66 -9.37
N GLN A 424 -29.12 -7.44 -8.60
CA GLN A 424 -29.20 -6.31 -7.67
C GLN A 424 -28.12 -6.38 -6.58
N LEU A 425 -27.87 -7.59 -6.09
CA LEU A 425 -26.83 -7.83 -5.09
C LEU A 425 -25.43 -7.59 -5.68
N GLU A 426 -25.18 -7.99 -6.92
CA GLU A 426 -23.94 -7.72 -7.65
C GLU A 426 -23.68 -6.21 -7.77
N THR A 427 -24.68 -5.44 -8.22
CA THR A 427 -24.57 -3.97 -8.29
C THR A 427 -24.28 -3.35 -6.93
N ALA A 428 -24.99 -3.78 -5.87
CA ALA A 428 -24.75 -3.26 -4.52
C ALA A 428 -23.35 -3.61 -4.00
N TYR A 429 -22.81 -4.79 -4.34
CA TYR A 429 -21.45 -5.16 -3.98
C TYR A 429 -20.40 -4.37 -4.77
N GLU A 430 -20.63 -4.09 -6.05
CA GLU A 430 -19.75 -3.23 -6.84
C GLU A 430 -19.71 -1.80 -6.28
N GLU A 431 -20.86 -1.25 -5.89
CA GLU A 431 -20.95 0.04 -5.20
C GLU A 431 -20.23 0.02 -3.85
N LEU A 432 -20.40 -1.04 -3.06
CA LEU A 432 -19.73 -1.19 -1.78
C LEU A 432 -18.21 -1.36 -1.94
N GLN A 433 -17.77 -2.08 -2.97
CA GLN A 433 -16.35 -2.19 -3.29
C GLN A 433 -15.78 -0.84 -3.70
N SER A 434 -16.48 -0.08 -4.54
CA SER A 434 -16.06 1.26 -4.94
C SER A 434 -15.92 2.20 -3.75
N THR A 435 -16.89 2.20 -2.83
CA THR A 435 -16.83 3.05 -1.62
C THR A 435 -15.72 2.61 -0.67
N ASN A 436 -15.42 1.31 -0.60
CA ASN A 436 -14.30 0.82 0.22
C ASN A 436 -12.95 1.18 -0.40
N GLU A 437 -12.82 1.12 -1.72
CA GLU A 437 -11.63 1.60 -2.43
C GLU A 437 -11.44 3.12 -2.25
N GLU A 438 -12.52 3.91 -2.30
CA GLU A 438 -12.48 5.34 -1.96
C GLU A 438 -12.03 5.56 -0.51
N LEU A 439 -12.57 4.80 0.46
CA LEU A 439 -12.16 4.90 1.86
C LEU A 439 -10.67 4.57 2.04
N GLU A 440 -10.17 3.51 1.43
CA GLU A 440 -8.74 3.19 1.44
C GLU A 440 -7.90 4.35 0.90
N THR A 441 -8.30 4.96 -0.21
CA THR A 441 -7.57 6.12 -0.77
C THR A 441 -7.60 7.32 0.16
N THR A 442 -8.75 7.65 0.77
CA THR A 442 -8.81 8.75 1.75
C THR A 442 -7.96 8.48 2.98
N ASN A 443 -7.82 7.21 3.37
CA ASN A 443 -6.99 6.84 4.51
C ASN A 443 -5.50 6.90 4.18
N GLU A 444 -5.09 6.50 2.97
CA GLU A 444 -3.74 6.69 2.44
C GLU A 444 -3.38 8.19 2.34
N GLU A 445 -4.29 9.02 1.82
CA GLU A 445 -4.12 10.48 1.77
C GLU A 445 -3.98 11.08 3.17
N LEU A 446 -4.85 10.69 4.12
CA LEU A 446 -4.75 11.14 5.50
C LEU A 446 -3.41 10.74 6.12
N GLN A 447 -2.95 9.51 5.91
CA GLN A 447 -1.65 9.07 6.41
C GLN A 447 -0.51 9.90 5.80
N SER A 448 -0.56 10.17 4.50
CA SER A 448 0.42 11.05 3.83
C SER A 448 0.42 12.46 4.43
N THR A 449 -0.76 13.03 4.72
CA THR A 449 -0.83 14.36 5.36
C THR A 449 -0.31 14.36 6.80
N VAL A 450 -0.45 13.24 7.52
CA VAL A 450 0.14 13.08 8.86
C VAL A 450 1.66 13.02 8.76
N GLU A 451 2.20 12.24 7.82
CA GLU A 451 3.65 12.15 7.59
C GLU A 451 4.23 13.51 7.16
N GLU A 452 3.56 14.25 6.28
CA GLU A 452 3.94 15.62 5.92
C GLU A 452 3.92 16.56 7.15
N LEU A 453 2.87 16.50 7.98
CA LEU A 453 2.82 17.31 9.20
C LEU A 453 3.95 16.96 10.18
N GLU A 454 4.29 15.69 10.35
CA GLU A 454 5.43 15.26 11.17
C GLU A 454 6.74 15.83 10.62
N THR A 455 6.98 15.76 9.31
CA THR A 455 8.19 16.35 8.70
C THR A 455 8.25 17.87 8.88
N THR A 456 7.14 18.59 8.70
CA THR A 456 7.11 20.05 8.93
C THR A 456 7.36 20.40 10.40
N ASN A 457 6.92 19.54 11.32
CA ASN A 457 7.16 19.72 12.75
C ASN A 457 8.64 19.46 13.10
N GLU A 458 9.28 18.46 12.49
CA GLU A 458 10.73 18.23 12.61
C GLU A 458 11.54 19.40 12.04
N GLU A 459 11.15 19.95 10.88
CA GLU A 459 11.79 21.15 10.31
C GLU A 459 11.61 22.38 11.21
N LEU A 460 10.42 22.59 11.78
CA LEU A 460 10.18 23.66 12.75
C LEU A 460 11.01 23.48 14.01
N GLN A 461 11.18 22.25 14.49
CA GLN A 461 12.04 21.98 15.64
C GLN A 461 13.50 22.26 15.31
N SER A 462 13.99 21.83 14.15
CA SER A 462 15.36 22.10 13.70
C SER A 462 15.63 23.60 13.55
N THR A 463 14.69 24.37 12.96
CA THR A 463 14.83 25.83 12.84
C THR A 463 14.80 26.53 14.20
N ASN A 464 14.06 26.00 15.16
CA ASN A 464 14.08 26.51 16.53
C ASN A 464 15.42 26.22 17.23
N GLU A 465 16.00 25.04 17.06
CA GLU A 465 17.35 24.70 17.56
C GLU A 465 18.43 25.59 16.90
N GLU A 466 18.33 25.86 15.60
CA GLU A 466 19.21 26.81 14.89
C GLU A 466 19.06 28.25 15.41
N LEU A 467 17.85 28.68 15.74
CA LEU A 467 17.62 30.00 16.34
C LEU A 467 18.18 30.11 17.77
N GLU A 468 18.04 29.06 18.57
CA GLU A 468 18.63 29.02 19.91
C GLU A 468 20.16 29.09 19.85
N THR A 469 20.79 28.32 18.98
CA THR A 469 22.26 28.36 18.79
C THR A 469 22.73 29.72 18.29
N MET A 470 22.05 30.35 17.32
CA MET A 470 22.35 31.72 16.90
C MET A 470 22.22 32.73 18.04
N ASN A 471 21.21 32.57 18.91
CA ASN A 471 21.01 33.45 20.04
C ASN A 471 22.14 33.28 21.09
N GLU A 472 22.59 32.04 21.33
CA GLU A 472 23.74 31.76 22.19
C GLU A 472 25.04 32.36 21.61
N GLU A 473 25.28 32.25 20.31
CA GLU A 473 26.43 32.89 19.65
C GLU A 473 26.37 34.42 19.73
N LEU A 474 25.19 35.02 19.52
CA LEU A 474 24.99 36.45 19.68
C LEU A 474 25.22 36.90 21.12
N GLN A 475 24.78 36.11 22.10
CA GLN A 475 24.99 36.43 23.51
C GLN A 475 26.49 36.32 23.87
N SER A 476 27.17 35.28 23.39
CA SER A 476 28.62 35.11 23.57
C SER A 476 29.42 36.25 22.95
N THR A 477 29.08 36.67 21.73
CA THR A 477 29.77 37.79 21.07
C THR A 477 29.51 39.11 21.80
N ASN A 478 28.30 39.30 22.36
CA ASN A 478 27.99 40.47 23.16
C ASN A 478 28.79 40.49 24.48
N ASP A 479 28.92 39.33 25.15
CA ASP A 479 29.75 39.20 26.35
C ASP A 479 31.23 39.48 26.05
N GLU A 480 31.74 39.00 24.91
CA GLU A 480 33.11 39.27 24.46
C GLU A 480 33.32 40.77 24.18
N LEU A 481 32.36 41.43 23.53
CA LEU A 481 32.38 42.89 23.32
C LEU A 481 32.38 43.66 24.64
N HIS A 482 31.57 43.22 25.61
CA HIS A 482 31.56 43.83 26.95
C HIS A 482 32.92 43.70 27.64
N ASN A 483 33.52 42.51 27.61
CA ASN A 483 34.85 42.26 28.19
C ASN A 483 35.94 43.13 27.52
N ILE A 484 35.90 43.25 26.19
CA ILE A 484 36.82 44.12 25.44
C ILE A 484 36.63 45.58 25.85
N ASN A 485 35.38 46.03 25.97
CA ASN A 485 35.06 47.41 26.34
C ASN A 485 35.54 47.73 27.77
N ASP A 486 35.35 46.82 28.72
CA ASP A 486 35.83 46.99 30.09
C ASP A 486 37.36 46.98 30.15
N THR A 487 38.02 46.12 29.38
CA THR A 487 39.49 46.14 29.24
C THR A 487 39.99 47.47 28.68
N LEU A 488 39.31 48.01 27.65
CA LEU A 488 39.63 49.32 27.08
C LEU A 488 39.45 50.45 28.08
N ARG A 489 38.39 50.40 28.91
CA ARG A 489 38.16 51.37 29.99
C ARG A 489 39.25 51.31 31.04
N GLU A 490 39.65 50.12 31.47
CA GLU A 490 40.75 49.94 32.42
C GLU A 490 42.06 50.49 31.87
N ARG A 491 42.41 50.15 30.62
CA ARG A 491 43.59 50.72 29.93
C ARG A 491 43.55 52.25 29.83
N SER A 492 42.37 52.81 29.57
CA SER A 492 42.18 54.26 29.55
C SER A 492 42.42 54.89 30.92
N LEU A 493 41.92 54.27 31.99
CA LEU A 493 42.16 54.71 33.37
C LEU A 493 43.64 54.63 33.76
N GLU A 494 44.32 53.51 33.46
CA GLU A 494 45.77 53.35 33.66
C GLU A 494 46.55 54.46 32.95
N LEU A 495 46.16 54.79 31.71
CA LEU A 495 46.81 55.82 30.92
C LEU A 495 46.59 57.22 31.50
N VAL A 496 45.38 57.52 31.99
CA VAL A 496 45.07 58.76 32.70
C VAL A 496 45.85 58.86 34.02
N GLU A 497 45.93 57.78 34.80
CA GLU A 497 46.69 57.74 36.04
C GLU A 497 48.19 57.96 35.78
N SER A 498 48.75 57.25 34.80
CA SER A 498 50.14 57.44 34.39
C SER A 498 50.41 58.86 33.90
N LYS A 499 49.46 59.46 33.16
CA LYS A 499 49.58 60.86 32.72
C LYS A 499 49.57 61.81 33.91
N ASN A 500 48.61 61.68 34.82
CA ASN A 500 48.51 62.53 36.02
C ASN A 500 49.76 62.42 36.90
N PHE A 501 50.33 61.22 37.03
CA PHE A 501 51.59 61.02 37.75
C PHE A 501 52.75 61.76 37.09
N LEU A 502 52.90 61.67 35.77
CA LEU A 502 53.94 62.40 35.03
C LEU A 502 53.76 63.92 35.13
N ASP A 503 52.52 64.42 34.98
CA ASP A 503 52.20 65.83 35.13
C ASP A 503 52.50 66.31 36.57
N GLY A 504 52.23 65.48 37.57
CA GLY A 504 52.58 65.73 38.97
C GLY A 504 54.09 65.83 39.20
N LEU A 505 54.88 64.89 38.65
CA LEU A 505 56.34 64.95 38.71
C LEU A 505 56.90 66.22 38.06
N ILE A 506 56.44 66.54 36.84
CA ILE A 506 56.86 67.72 36.08
C ILE A 506 56.57 69.01 36.86
N ASN A 507 55.38 69.12 37.45
CA ASN A 507 54.96 70.31 38.18
C ASN A 507 55.51 70.41 39.60
N SER A 508 56.06 69.33 40.15
CA SER A 508 56.78 69.34 41.43
C SER A 508 58.20 69.93 41.33
N VAL A 509 58.76 70.00 40.12
CA VAL A 509 60.06 70.64 39.88
C VAL A 509 59.91 72.15 40.08
N GLN A 510 60.62 72.70 41.07
CA GLN A 510 60.58 74.13 41.41
C GLN A 510 61.26 75.02 40.36
N LEU A 511 62.16 74.46 39.57
CA LEU A 511 62.78 75.12 38.43
C LEU A 511 61.76 75.28 37.31
N GLY A 512 61.86 76.39 36.56
CA GLY A 512 61.12 76.50 35.30
C GLY A 512 61.63 75.45 34.32
N MET A 513 60.77 74.54 33.91
CA MET A 513 61.08 73.46 32.97
C MET A 513 60.29 73.63 31.69
N VAL A 514 61.01 73.79 30.58
CA VAL A 514 60.46 73.82 29.23
C VAL A 514 61.06 72.70 28.41
N VAL A 515 60.24 71.92 27.73
CA VAL A 515 60.72 71.02 26.67
C VAL A 515 60.18 71.53 25.34
N VAL A 516 61.02 71.61 24.32
CA VAL A 516 60.62 71.97 22.95
C VAL A 516 60.97 70.89 21.94
N ASP A 517 60.18 70.76 20.88
CA ASP A 517 60.51 69.92 19.72
C ASP A 517 61.47 70.62 18.73
N ARG A 518 61.74 69.97 17.59
CA ARG A 518 62.65 70.48 16.54
C ARG A 518 62.13 71.75 15.87
N GLU A 519 60.81 71.92 15.85
CA GLU A 519 60.12 73.10 15.36
C GLU A 519 60.01 74.22 16.41
N MET A 520 60.65 74.04 17.58
CA MET A 520 60.63 74.95 18.73
C MET A 520 59.25 75.09 19.39
N ARG A 521 58.33 74.15 19.17
CA ARG A 521 57.03 74.14 19.85
C ARG A 521 57.19 73.59 21.25
N VAL A 522 56.52 74.22 22.20
CA VAL A 522 56.56 73.81 23.60
C VAL A 522 55.81 72.50 23.79
N LEU A 523 56.51 71.45 24.21
CA LEU A 523 55.95 70.15 24.58
C LEU A 523 55.61 70.06 26.06
N VAL A 524 56.40 70.74 26.91
CA VAL A 524 56.20 70.78 28.37
C VAL A 524 56.42 72.20 28.84
N TRP A 525 55.50 72.69 29.66
CA TRP A 525 55.59 73.96 30.39
C TRP A 525 55.14 73.72 31.82
N ASN A 526 56.07 73.67 32.77
CA ASN A 526 55.74 73.33 34.15
C ASN A 526 55.32 74.54 35.01
N ARG A 527 54.82 74.27 36.21
CA ARG A 527 54.48 75.29 37.21
C ARG A 527 55.61 76.28 37.50
N GLY A 528 56.87 75.84 37.53
CA GLY A 528 58.03 76.73 37.70
C GLY A 528 58.11 77.79 36.60
N CYS A 529 57.79 77.44 35.36
CA CYS A 529 57.71 78.38 34.25
C CYS A 529 56.52 79.33 34.37
N GLU A 530 55.35 78.85 34.81
CA GLU A 530 54.21 79.73 35.09
C GLU A 530 54.55 80.76 36.18
N GLU A 531 55.27 80.34 37.22
CA GLU A 531 55.68 81.23 38.31
C GLU A 531 56.77 82.23 37.90
N LEU A 532 57.67 81.83 36.99
CA LEU A 532 58.76 82.67 36.48
C LEU A 532 58.27 83.69 35.45
N TRP A 533 57.47 83.24 34.47
CA TRP A 533 57.10 83.99 33.27
C TRP A 533 55.64 84.46 33.23
N GLY A 534 54.74 83.84 33.99
CA GLY A 534 53.35 84.31 34.15
C GLY A 534 52.35 83.79 33.11
N LEU A 535 52.78 82.98 32.13
CA LEU A 535 51.91 82.28 31.18
C LEU A 535 51.57 80.88 31.67
N ARG A 536 50.34 80.42 31.45
CA ARG A 536 49.90 79.08 31.86
C ARG A 536 50.30 78.00 30.86
N ALA A 537 50.36 76.76 31.33
CA ALA A 537 50.70 75.61 30.49
C ALA A 537 49.72 75.40 29.31
N ASP A 538 48.42 75.66 29.49
CA ASP A 538 47.37 75.56 28.46
C ASP A 538 47.46 76.67 27.39
N GLU A 539 48.11 77.79 27.70
CA GLU A 539 48.33 78.92 26.78
C GLU A 539 49.65 78.79 25.99
N THR A 540 50.55 77.90 26.43
CA THR A 540 51.94 77.82 25.93
C THR A 540 52.25 76.51 25.24
N THR A 541 51.66 75.39 25.69
CA THR A 541 51.91 74.07 25.10
C THR A 541 51.39 74.02 23.66
N GLY A 542 52.23 73.57 22.72
CA GLY A 542 51.97 73.52 21.28
C GLY A 542 52.36 74.78 20.51
N GLU A 543 52.52 75.92 21.20
CA GLU A 543 52.94 77.19 20.60
C GLU A 543 54.46 77.25 20.41
N PRO A 544 54.96 77.94 19.37
CA PRO A 544 56.40 78.15 19.20
C PRO A 544 56.97 79.01 20.33
N LEU A 545 57.98 78.49 21.04
CA LEU A 545 58.66 79.19 22.15
C LEU A 545 59.08 80.64 21.82
N PRO A 546 59.57 80.99 20.61
CA PRO A 546 59.92 82.37 20.27
C PRO A 546 58.72 83.34 20.14
N GLN A 547 57.49 82.82 20.02
CA GLN A 547 56.28 83.62 19.87
C GLN A 547 55.60 83.93 21.20
N LEU A 548 56.01 83.25 22.28
CA LEU A 548 55.54 83.55 23.62
C LEU A 548 56.04 84.93 24.04
N ASP A 549 55.15 85.78 24.55
CA ASP A 549 55.46 87.12 25.05
C ASP A 549 56.12 87.05 26.44
N ILE A 550 57.31 86.46 26.46
CA ILE A 550 58.15 86.28 27.65
C ILE A 550 59.49 86.98 27.41
N ALA A 551 60.06 87.60 28.44
CA ALA A 551 61.31 88.35 28.35
C ALA A 551 62.56 87.43 28.25
N LEU A 552 62.46 86.34 27.49
CA LEU A 552 63.52 85.36 27.26
C LEU A 552 64.33 85.77 26.00
N PRO A 553 65.64 86.05 26.11
CA PRO A 553 66.44 86.52 24.99
C PRO A 553 66.70 85.39 23.98
N MET A 554 65.87 85.34 22.93
CA MET A 554 65.90 84.25 21.94
C MET A 554 67.19 84.21 21.11
N ASP A 555 67.90 85.33 20.96
CA ASP A 555 69.19 85.36 20.28
C ASP A 555 70.25 84.51 21.00
N THR A 556 70.16 84.43 22.33
CA THR A 556 71.02 83.59 23.17
C THR A 556 70.50 82.15 23.27
N MET A 557 69.17 81.97 23.30
CA MET A 557 68.55 80.64 23.51
C MET A 557 68.52 79.78 22.26
N ARG A 558 68.30 80.34 21.06
CA ARG A 558 68.24 79.56 19.80
C ARG A 558 69.52 78.75 19.53
N PRO A 559 70.74 79.30 19.66
CA PRO A 559 71.96 78.52 19.48
C PRO A 559 72.13 77.42 20.55
N MET A 560 71.70 77.67 21.78
CA MET A 560 71.76 76.67 22.85
C MET A 560 70.84 75.49 22.58
N ILE A 561 69.60 75.76 22.19
CA ILE A 561 68.61 74.74 21.83
C ILE A 561 69.04 73.99 20.57
N GLY A 562 69.50 74.69 19.54
CA GLY A 562 70.04 74.08 18.33
C GLY A 562 71.20 73.12 18.61
N ASN A 563 72.09 73.48 19.53
CA ASN A 563 73.19 72.61 19.95
C ASN A 563 72.71 71.37 20.72
N ALA A 564 71.65 71.47 21.53
CA ALA A 564 71.10 70.32 22.24
C ALA A 564 70.58 69.23 21.28
N PHE A 565 70.24 69.57 20.04
CA PHE A 565 69.89 68.61 18.99
C PHE A 565 71.09 67.92 18.33
N VAL A 566 72.30 68.49 18.45
CA VAL A 566 73.51 68.06 17.70
C VAL A 566 74.59 67.48 18.62
N GLU A 567 74.83 68.09 19.78
CA GLU A 567 75.82 67.65 20.79
C GLU A 567 75.10 67.03 21.99
N SER A 568 75.10 65.69 22.08
CA SER A 568 74.19 64.97 22.99
C SER A 568 74.65 64.86 24.46
N ASP A 569 75.86 65.30 24.82
CA ASP A 569 76.49 65.04 26.13
C ASP A 569 77.05 66.28 26.86
N GLY A 570 76.63 67.50 26.48
CA GLY A 570 77.03 68.73 27.16
C GLY A 570 75.84 69.57 27.58
N ALA A 571 75.58 69.68 28.89
CA ALA A 571 74.66 70.69 29.41
C ALA A 571 75.27 72.08 29.16
N LYS A 572 74.58 72.94 28.40
CA LYS A 572 75.01 74.32 28.19
C LYS A 572 74.30 75.22 29.18
N GLU A 573 75.07 75.99 29.94
CA GLU A 573 74.54 76.95 30.90
C GLU A 573 74.69 78.37 30.36
N ALA A 574 73.64 79.17 30.53
CA ALA A 574 73.67 80.60 30.30
C ALA A 574 73.01 81.32 31.47
N VAL A 575 73.54 82.49 31.83
CA VAL A 575 72.95 83.33 32.87
C VAL A 575 72.45 84.59 32.18
N ILE A 576 71.15 84.82 32.27
CA ILE A 576 70.49 85.96 31.64
C ILE A 576 69.94 86.90 32.70
N GLU A 577 69.97 88.21 32.43
CA GLU A 577 69.21 89.18 33.21
C GLU A 577 67.90 89.45 32.48
N THR A 578 66.79 89.13 33.15
CA THR A 578 65.45 89.22 32.58
C THR A 578 64.50 89.86 33.57
N VAL A 579 63.31 90.23 33.11
CA VAL A 579 62.24 90.74 33.94
C VAL A 579 61.25 89.61 34.18
N ASN A 580 61.06 89.22 35.44
CA ASN A 580 60.08 88.19 35.79
C ASN A 580 58.63 88.71 35.67
N ARG A 581 57.63 87.82 35.83
CA ARG A 581 56.20 88.18 35.76
C ARG A 581 55.74 89.35 36.65
N ARG A 582 56.52 89.72 37.69
CA ARG A 582 56.23 90.82 38.62
C ARG A 582 56.93 92.13 38.25
N GLY A 583 57.54 92.22 37.07
CA GLY A 583 58.26 93.42 36.63
C GLY A 583 59.60 93.63 37.33
N ARG A 584 60.13 92.62 38.05
CA ARG A 584 61.42 92.72 38.74
C ARG A 584 62.55 92.17 37.87
N HIS A 585 63.65 92.90 37.81
CA HIS A 585 64.90 92.38 37.27
C HIS A 585 65.37 91.19 38.11
N THR A 586 65.56 90.05 37.47
CA THR A 586 65.98 88.79 38.07
C THR A 586 67.02 88.17 37.16
N ARG A 587 68.06 87.60 37.77
CA ARG A 587 69.07 86.83 37.05
C ARG A 587 68.59 85.39 37.00
N VAL A 588 68.40 84.84 35.81
CA VAL A 588 67.95 83.46 35.61
C VAL A 588 69.10 82.65 35.01
N ARG A 589 69.49 81.58 35.70
CA ARG A 589 70.39 80.57 35.15
C ARG A 589 69.57 79.57 34.35
N ILE A 590 69.94 79.37 33.09
CA ILE A 590 69.28 78.45 32.17
C ILE A 590 70.26 77.36 31.78
N THR A 591 69.87 76.12 32.02
CA THR A 591 70.61 74.93 31.60
C THR A 591 69.84 74.26 30.46
N CYS A 592 70.48 74.12 29.30
CA CYS A 592 69.90 73.45 28.14
C CYS A 592 70.56 72.09 27.93
N THR A 593 69.74 71.04 27.80
CA THR A 593 70.16 69.66 27.57
C THR A 593 69.29 69.00 26.49
N ALA A 594 69.78 67.90 25.90
CA ALA A 594 69.00 67.13 24.93
C ALA A 594 67.87 66.34 25.62
N PHE A 595 66.63 66.46 25.14
CA PHE A 595 65.52 65.62 25.57
C PHE A 595 65.44 64.37 24.68
N ARG A 596 65.69 63.20 25.27
CA ARG A 596 65.72 61.92 24.55
C ARG A 596 64.40 61.17 24.70
N LEU A 597 63.90 60.66 23.57
CA LEU A 597 62.77 59.75 23.54
C LEU A 597 63.21 58.34 23.96
N ARG A 598 62.25 57.43 24.19
CA ARG A 598 62.53 56.05 24.66
C ARG A 598 63.47 55.26 23.74
N ASP A 599 63.55 55.62 22.46
CA ASP A 599 64.43 55.01 21.45
C ASP A 599 65.85 55.63 21.43
N SER A 600 66.19 56.45 22.43
CA SER A 600 67.46 57.18 22.53
C SER A 600 67.71 58.23 21.44
N SER A 601 66.73 58.50 20.57
CA SER A 601 66.78 59.61 19.63
C SER A 601 66.57 60.95 20.36
N VAL A 602 67.22 62.01 19.90
CA VAL A 602 66.97 63.37 20.41
C VAL A 602 65.66 63.87 19.81
N GLY A 603 64.61 63.85 20.64
CA GLY A 603 63.26 64.28 20.30
C GLY A 603 62.96 65.74 20.61
N GLY A 604 63.80 66.39 21.43
CA GLY A 604 63.61 67.78 21.84
C GLY A 604 64.81 68.38 22.57
N ALA A 605 64.65 69.61 23.04
CA ALA A 605 65.57 70.25 23.97
C ALA A 605 64.86 70.56 25.29
N LEU A 606 65.52 70.25 26.41
CA LEU A 606 65.07 70.52 27.77
C LEU A 606 65.80 71.77 28.30
N LEU A 607 65.04 72.77 28.72
CA LEU A 607 65.50 74.00 29.35
C LEU A 607 65.07 73.98 30.81
N LEU A 608 66.03 73.99 31.73
CA LEU A 608 65.82 74.18 33.15
C LEU A 608 66.24 75.59 33.54
N MET A 609 65.36 76.32 34.20
CA MET A 609 65.49 77.74 34.49
C MET A 609 65.39 77.97 36.00
N GLU A 610 66.47 78.48 36.58
CA GLU A 610 66.59 78.79 38.01
C GLU A 610 66.71 80.30 38.21
N ALA A 611 65.82 80.90 38.99
CA ALA A 611 65.98 82.29 39.41
C ALA A 611 67.06 82.36 40.51
N THR A 612 68.20 82.98 40.19
CA THR A 612 69.27 83.25 41.15
C THR A 612 69.07 84.65 41.76
N SER A 613 69.03 84.73 43.09
CA SER A 613 68.88 85.98 43.86
C SER A 613 70.12 86.87 43.80
#